data_AF-A0A257RDU0-F1
#
_entry.id   AF-A0A257RDU0-F1
#
_cell.length_a   1.000
_cell.length_b   1.000
_cell.length_c   1.000
_cell.angle_alpha   90.00
_cell.angle_beta   90.00
_cell.angle_gamma   90.00
#
_symmetry.space_group_name_H-M   'P 1'
#
loop_
_entity.id
_entity.type
_entity.pdbx_description
1 polymer ?
#
loop_
_entity_poly.entity_id
_entity_poly.type
_entity_poly.pdbx_seq_one_letter_code
_entity_poly.pdbx_strand_id
1 'polypeptide(L)'
;MSAKTKNVLLIYSGLALAEALCWTAFGVELDRALTGNRLSWAYVFEWPLFSLYAVYMARKMLREERSVPAPAPVDPAEDAAREAYNEYLRLVHHDDGPPTG
;
A
#
# COMPACT_ATOMS: atom_id res chain seq x y z
N MET A 1 -2.11 -18.45 12.72
CA MET A 1 -1.13 -17.35 12.49
C MET A 1 -1.84 -16.00 12.59
N SER A 2 -1.34 -15.09 13.43
CA SER A 2 -1.91 -13.75 13.63
C SER A 2 -1.98 -12.97 12.31
N ALA A 3 -3.07 -12.24 12.06
CA ALA A 3 -3.27 -11.45 10.83
C ALA A 3 -2.12 -10.48 10.58
N LYS A 4 -1.59 -9.86 11.64
CA LYS A 4 -0.43 -8.96 11.59
C LYS A 4 0.83 -9.64 11.05
N THR A 5 1.06 -10.90 11.42
CA THR A 5 2.20 -11.69 10.93
C THR A 5 2.08 -12.00 9.44
N LYS A 6 0.85 -12.23 8.94
CA LYS A 6 0.62 -12.48 7.51
C LYS A 6 0.93 -11.25 6.65
N ASN A 7 0.49 -10.07 7.07
CA ASN A 7 0.74 -8.82 6.33
C ASN A 7 2.23 -8.51 6.24
N VAL A 8 2.96 -8.65 7.36
CA VAL A 8 4.42 -8.49 7.37
C VAL A 8 5.10 -9.47 6.42
N LEU A 9 4.65 -10.73 6.40
CA LEU A 9 5.20 -11.77 5.51
C LEU A 9 4.90 -11.50 4.04
N LEU A 10 3.70 -10.97 3.74
CA LEU A 10 3.34 -10.50 2.40
C LEU A 10 4.24 -9.34 1.96
N ILE A 11 4.47 -8.35 2.81
CA ILE A 11 5.35 -7.21 2.48
C ILE A 11 6.78 -7.71 2.16
N TYR A 12 7.34 -8.61 2.96
CA TYR A 12 8.67 -9.18 2.68
C TYR A 12 8.69 -10.03 1.41
N SER A 13 7.65 -10.84 1.16
CA SER A 13 7.56 -11.65 -0.06
C SER A 13 7.46 -10.78 -1.32
N GLY A 14 6.68 -9.70 -1.26
CA GLY A 14 6.57 -8.72 -2.35
C GLY A 14 7.89 -8.00 -2.60
N LEU A 15 8.59 -7.60 -1.53
CA LEU A 15 9.91 -6.98 -1.64
C LEU A 15 10.94 -7.93 -2.28
N ALA A 16 11.00 -9.19 -1.83
CA ALA A 16 11.92 -10.17 -2.37
C ALA A 16 11.66 -10.42 -3.87
N LEU A 17 10.40 -10.48 -4.27
CA LEU A 17 10.01 -10.66 -5.68
C LEU A 17 10.38 -9.42 -6.52
N ALA A 18 10.13 -8.22 -5.99
CA ALA A 18 10.51 -6.97 -6.66
C ALA A 18 12.03 -6.84 -6.83
N GLU A 19 12.82 -7.17 -5.82
CA GLU A 19 14.27 -7.16 -5.92
C GLU A 19 14.77 -8.21 -6.92
N ALA A 20 14.26 -9.44 -6.87
CA ALA A 20 14.65 -10.48 -7.82
C ALA A 20 14.40 -10.04 -9.28
N LEU A 21 13.25 -9.41 -9.55
CA LEU A 21 12.94 -8.85 -10.87
C LEU A 21 13.88 -7.70 -11.24
N CYS A 22 14.17 -6.77 -10.33
CA CYS A 22 15.07 -5.65 -10.62
C CYS A 22 16.51 -6.11 -10.86
N TRP A 23 17.02 -7.05 -10.07
CA TRP A 23 18.38 -7.59 -10.21
C TRP A 23 18.54 -8.40 -11.50
N THR A 24 17.54 -9.22 -11.85
CA THR A 24 17.57 -9.97 -13.11
C THR A 24 17.49 -9.04 -14.33
N ALA A 25 16.60 -8.05 -14.31
CA ALA A 25 16.48 -7.07 -15.38
C ALA A 25 17.75 -6.21 -15.52
N PHE A 26 18.35 -5.79 -14.41
CA PHE A 26 19.64 -5.08 -14.40
C PHE A 26 20.75 -5.89 -15.07
N GLY A 27 20.88 -7.17 -14.75
CA GLY A 27 21.93 -8.03 -15.34
C GLY A 27 21.79 -8.21 -16.86
N VAL A 28 20.56 -8.47 -17.34
CA VAL A 28 20.29 -8.60 -18.78
C VAL A 28 20.60 -7.31 -19.52
N GLU A 29 20.19 -6.18 -18.94
CA GLU A 29 20.33 -4.90 -19.62
C GLU A 29 21.76 -4.36 -19.57
N LEU A 30 22.53 -4.73 -18.53
CA LEU A 30 23.96 -4.45 -18.46
C LEU A 30 24.73 -5.20 -19.56
N ASP A 31 24.43 -6.49 -19.77
CA ASP A 31 25.01 -7.28 -20.87
C ASP A 31 24.67 -6.68 -22.25
N ARG A 32 23.42 -6.24 -22.42
CA ARG A 32 22.94 -5.53 -23.63
C ARG A 32 23.58 -4.16 -23.83
N ALA A 33 23.83 -3.42 -22.75
CA ALA A 33 24.51 -2.13 -22.81
C ALA A 33 25.98 -2.28 -23.21
N LEU A 34 26.67 -3.29 -22.68
CA LEU A 34 28.07 -3.60 -22.99
C LEU A 34 28.26 -4.12 -24.42
N THR A 35 27.26 -4.79 -24.98
CA THR A 35 27.25 -5.22 -26.40
C THR A 35 26.98 -4.06 -27.39
N GLY A 36 26.87 -2.82 -26.89
CA GLY A 36 26.86 -1.60 -27.72
C GLY A 36 25.49 -0.93 -27.86
N ASN A 37 24.45 -1.43 -27.20
CA ASN A 37 23.13 -0.79 -27.24
C ASN A 37 23.07 0.40 -26.27
N ARG A 38 23.25 1.61 -26.78
CA ARG A 38 23.26 2.83 -25.95
C ARG A 38 21.92 3.11 -25.23
N LEU A 39 20.78 2.65 -25.76
CA LEU A 39 19.48 2.83 -25.11
C LEU A 39 19.36 2.02 -23.81
N SER A 40 20.10 0.92 -23.70
CA SER A 40 20.11 0.07 -22.51
C SER A 40 20.64 0.75 -21.26
N TRP A 41 21.46 1.80 -21.42
CA TRP A 41 22.00 2.55 -20.28
C TRP A 41 20.92 3.20 -19.42
N ALA A 42 19.81 3.67 -20.01
CA ALA A 42 18.71 4.26 -19.24
C ALA A 42 18.16 3.25 -18.22
N TYR A 43 17.90 2.04 -18.69
CA TYR A 43 17.38 0.94 -17.90
C TYR A 43 18.37 0.42 -16.85
N VAL A 44 19.67 0.38 -17.16
CA VAL A 44 20.73 0.03 -16.18
C VAL A 44 20.68 0.95 -14.95
N PHE A 45 20.32 2.23 -15.09
CA PHE A 45 20.13 3.14 -13.96
C PHE A 45 18.71 3.12 -13.38
N GLU A 46 17.71 2.91 -14.23
CA GLU A 46 16.30 2.86 -13.85
C GLU A 46 15.96 1.66 -12.96
N TRP A 47 16.50 0.47 -13.25
CA TRP A 47 16.23 -0.75 -12.46
C TRP A 47 16.72 -0.63 -11.00
N PRO A 48 17.95 -0.16 -10.70
CA PRO A 48 18.39 0.12 -9.34
C PRO A 48 17.52 1.18 -8.64
N LEU A 49 17.07 2.21 -9.37
CA LEU A 49 16.16 3.23 -8.83
C LEU A 49 14.83 2.60 -8.40
N PHE A 50 14.25 1.73 -9.23
CA PHE A 50 13.04 0.99 -8.87
C PHE A 50 13.24 0.03 -7.70
N SER A 51 14.38 -0.67 -7.63
CA SER A 51 14.73 -1.51 -6.48
C SER A 51 14.78 -0.69 -5.18
N LEU A 52 15.45 0.47 -5.21
CA LEU A 52 15.53 1.37 -4.07
C LEU A 52 14.14 1.88 -3.64
N TYR A 53 13.29 2.20 -4.62
CA TYR A 53 11.92 2.63 -4.38
C TYR A 53 11.04 1.52 -3.79
N ALA A 54 11.19 0.27 -4.24
CA ALA A 54 10.50 -0.88 -3.67
C ALA A 54 10.88 -1.09 -2.20
N VAL A 55 12.17 -0.99 -1.86
CA VAL A 55 12.65 -1.05 -0.46
C VAL A 55 12.04 0.07 0.37
N TYR A 56 12.00 1.30 -0.17
CA TYR A 56 11.39 2.44 0.50
C TYR A 56 9.89 2.21 0.78
N MET A 57 9.13 1.76 -0.21
CA MET A 57 7.71 1.43 -0.05
C MET A 57 7.49 0.30 0.95
N ALA A 58 8.28 -0.77 0.90
CA ALA A 58 8.19 -1.85 1.86
C ALA A 58 8.46 -1.36 3.30
N ARG A 59 9.47 -0.49 3.49
CA ARG A 59 9.74 0.14 4.80
C ARG A 59 8.59 1.03 5.27
N LYS A 60 8.00 1.81 4.36
CA LYS A 60 6.85 2.66 4.67
C LYS A 60 5.65 1.82 5.12
N MET A 61 5.30 0.78 4.36
CA MET A 61 4.21 -0.15 4.71
C MET A 61 4.46 -0.83 6.06
N LEU A 62 5.67 -1.34 6.29
CA LEU A 62 6.05 -1.93 7.59
C LEU A 62 5.92 -0.92 8.74
N ARG A 63 6.23 0.36 8.49
CA ARG A 63 6.06 1.43 9.49
C ARG A 63 4.59 1.64 9.79
N GLU A 64 3.74 1.75 8.77
CA GLU A 64 2.28 1.91 8.89
C GLU A 64 1.64 0.72 9.62
N GLU A 65 2.03 -0.53 9.33
CA GLU A 65 1.56 -1.73 10.03
C GLU A 65 1.91 -1.73 11.53
N ARG A 66 3.02 -1.06 11.89
CA ARG A 66 3.54 -0.99 13.26
C ARG A 66 2.96 0.18 14.02
N SER A 67 2.81 1.33 13.37
CA SER A 67 2.10 2.48 13.89
C SER A 67 0.61 2.28 13.73
N VAL A 68 -0.02 1.60 14.69
CA VAL A 68 -1.46 1.82 14.91
C VAL A 68 -1.59 3.31 15.18
N PRO A 69 -2.27 4.10 14.33
CA PRO A 69 -2.52 5.49 14.66
C PRO A 69 -3.25 5.47 16.00
N ALA A 70 -2.67 6.08 17.04
CA ALA A 70 -3.46 6.38 18.21
C ALA A 70 -4.68 7.14 17.70
N PRO A 71 -5.91 6.73 18.03
CA PRO A 71 -7.09 7.46 17.58
C PRO A 71 -6.84 8.93 17.92
N ALA A 72 -6.92 9.79 16.90
CA ALA A 72 -6.80 11.21 17.12
C ALA A 72 -7.82 11.57 18.21
N PRO A 73 -7.49 12.45 19.18
CA PRO A 73 -8.45 12.89 20.17
C PRO A 73 -9.65 13.43 19.41
N VAL A 74 -10.77 12.72 19.49
CA VAL A 74 -11.99 13.13 18.81
C VAL A 74 -12.60 14.25 19.64
N ASP A 75 -12.97 15.34 18.98
CA ASP A 75 -13.70 16.42 19.65
C ASP A 75 -15.03 15.85 20.15
N PRO A 76 -15.34 15.92 21.46
CA PRO A 76 -16.61 15.45 22.00
C PRO A 76 -17.84 16.02 21.29
N ALA A 77 -17.74 17.25 20.75
CA ALA A 77 -18.82 17.86 19.98
C ALA A 77 -19.01 17.21 18.60
N GLU A 78 -17.91 16.80 17.96
CA GLU A 78 -17.93 16.13 16.65
C GLU A 78 -18.44 14.68 16.78
N ASP A 79 -18.07 13.98 17.86
CA ASP A 79 -18.60 12.65 18.18
C ASP A 79 -20.12 12.69 18.41
N ALA A 80 -20.61 13.63 19.21
CA ALA A 80 -22.05 13.78 19.46
C ALA A 80 -22.84 14.10 18.18
N ALA A 81 -22.28 14.94 17.31
CA ALA A 81 -22.88 15.25 16.01
C ALA A 81 -22.92 14.02 15.08
N ARG A 82 -21.86 13.20 15.10
CA ARG A 82 -21.77 11.97 14.30
C ARG A 82 -22.73 10.89 14.79
N GLU A 83 -22.91 10.76 16.10
CA GLU A 83 -23.91 9.87 16.70
C GLU A 83 -25.34 10.28 16.30
N ALA A 84 -25.68 11.57 16.40
CA ALA A 84 -26.98 12.09 15.98
C ALA A 84 -27.24 11.87 14.48
N TYR A 85 -26.22 12.06 13.64
CA TYR A 85 -26.33 11.79 12.20
C TYR A 85 -26.48 10.29 11.89
N ASN A 86 -25.75 9.43 12.60
CA ASN A 86 -25.88 7.98 12.47
C ASN A 86 -27.27 7.49 12.90
N GLU A 87 -27.85 8.10 13.94
CA GLU A 87 -29.22 7.83 14.38
C GLU A 87 -30.24 8.27 13.33
N TYR A 88 -30.11 9.48 12.78
CA TYR A 88 -30.91 9.95 11.65
C TYR A 88 -30.86 8.99 10.46
N LEU A 89 -29.66 8.54 10.07
CA LEU A 89 -29.50 7.56 8.99
C LEU A 89 -30.24 6.25 9.29
N ARG A 90 -30.19 5.75 10.54
CA ARG A 90 -30.94 4.53 10.91
C ARG A 90 -32.45 4.72 10.79
N LEU A 91 -32.97 5.89 11.15
CA LEU A 91 -34.40 6.20 11.04
C LEU A 91 -34.85 6.29 9.59
N VAL A 92 -34.09 7.00 8.75
CA VAL A 92 -34.39 7.09 7.31
C VAL A 92 -34.34 5.72 6.66
N HIS A 93 -33.30 4.92 6.94
CA HIS A 93 -33.18 3.56 6.41
C HIS A 93 -34.23 2.58 6.96
N HIS A 94 -34.87 2.90 8.09
CA HIS A 94 -35.97 2.13 8.64
C HIS A 94 -37.29 2.43 7.91
N ASP A 95 -37.45 3.64 7.34
CA ASP A 95 -38.65 4.07 6.61
C ASP A 95 -38.63 3.71 5.11
N ASP A 96 -37.48 3.31 4.55
CA ASP A 96 -37.33 2.88 3.15
C ASP A 96 -37.71 1.39 2.91
N GLY A 97 -38.78 0.90 3.54
CA GLY A 97 -39.39 -0.38 3.17
C GLY A 97 -39.96 -0.34 1.74
N PRO A 98 -39.92 -1.43 0.95
CA PRO A 98 -40.43 -1.40 -0.43
C PRO A 98 -41.88 -0.93 -0.43
N PRO A 99 -42.29 -0.04 -1.37
CA PRO A 99 -43.68 0.41 -1.42
C PRO A 99 -44.59 -0.81 -1.62
N THR A 100 -45.38 -1.14 -0.62
CA THR A 100 -46.52 -2.05 -0.77
C THR A 100 -47.63 -1.28 -1.47
N GLY A 101 -47.68 -1.38 -2.80
CA GLY A 101 -48.72 -0.77 -3.64
C GLY A 101 -48.42 -0.93 -5.11
#